data_AF-A0A2N1MIT7-F1
#
_entry.id   AF-A0A2N1MIT7-F1
#
_cell.length_a   1.000
_cell.length_b   1.000
_cell.length_c   1.000
_cell.angle_alpha   90.00
_cell.angle_beta   90.00
_cell.angle_gamma   90.00
#
_symmetry.space_group_name_H-M   'P 1'
#
loop_
_entity.id
_entity.type
_entity.pdbx_description
1 polymer ?
#
loop_
_entity_poly.entity_id
_entity_poly.type
_entity_poly.pdbx_seq_one_letter_code
_entity_poly.pdbx_strand_id
1 'polypeptide(L)'
;MCGKNQERQYSALSLSIYKIIHNEESKINLDEDLSNVEFGKWLDSSERLQEMARRVLESLFKVWKSPKYEAYTKKGKPVNEGSYVCEVLAPLINIVMSELPGNPAVWDIWGEEGSSASTIRKGSRKYARKPDYMTVVQLEKGAELEIVYLETGRPDSSQDKRQRDHKKLIRFSKDSIDTTRKISKLKRVFNISSKRRILSIFSINIAGDVMELYAMRRESGIYKYCLIEEAPIPLHMTSPSAIYQLIHALMTLRMAVACTIHKILYDSYSGDSEHSSGEMAVTVSTPKNS
;
A
#
# COMPACT_ATOMS: atom_id res chain seq x y z
N MET A 1 -20.01 29.24 21.46
CA MET A 1 -20.53 29.27 20.07
C MET A 1 -19.70 28.49 19.05
N CYS A 2 -18.40 28.21 19.28
CA CYS A 2 -17.54 27.50 18.32
C CYS A 2 -17.88 25.99 18.12
N GLY A 3 -18.20 25.25 19.20
CA GLY A 3 -18.43 23.79 19.12
C GLY A 3 -19.64 23.34 18.30
N LYS A 4 -20.79 24.05 18.41
CA LYS A 4 -22.01 23.71 17.66
C LYS A 4 -21.86 23.91 16.15
N ASN A 5 -20.94 24.79 15.72
CA ASN A 5 -20.71 25.05 14.30
C ASN A 5 -19.79 23.99 13.67
N GLN A 6 -18.78 23.52 14.43
CA GLN A 6 -17.92 22.41 14.01
C GLN A 6 -18.65 21.07 13.93
N GLU A 7 -19.59 20.78 14.84
CA GLU A 7 -20.40 19.56 14.77
C GLU A 7 -21.33 19.55 13.55
N ARG A 8 -21.98 20.68 13.24
CA ARG A 8 -22.79 20.81 12.02
C ARG A 8 -21.95 20.65 10.75
N GLN A 9 -20.74 21.19 10.73
CA GLN A 9 -19.81 21.02 9.61
C GLN A 9 -19.35 19.56 9.46
N TYR A 10 -19.06 18.87 10.56
CA TYR A 10 -18.74 17.44 10.55
C TYR A 10 -19.88 16.59 9.97
N SER A 11 -21.13 16.85 10.40
CA SER A 11 -22.29 16.14 9.87
C SER A 11 -22.48 16.38 8.37
N ALA A 12 -22.30 17.62 7.89
CA ALA A 12 -22.38 17.96 6.47
C ALA A 12 -21.26 17.31 5.64
N LEU A 13 -20.04 17.25 6.19
CA LEU A 13 -18.89 16.58 5.60
C LEU A 13 -19.11 15.07 5.49
N SER A 14 -19.57 14.44 6.56
CA SER A 14 -19.90 13.01 6.61
C SER A 14 -20.93 12.66 5.53
N LEU A 15 -22.01 13.44 5.43
CA LEU A 15 -23.02 13.27 4.37
C LEU A 15 -22.45 13.46 2.96
N SER A 16 -21.52 14.39 2.78
CA SER A 16 -20.88 14.64 1.49
C SER A 16 -19.95 13.49 1.08
N ILE A 17 -19.14 13.00 2.01
CA ILE A 17 -18.24 11.85 1.78
C ILE A 17 -19.06 10.59 1.48
N TYR A 18 -20.13 10.34 2.24
CA TYR A 18 -21.05 9.24 1.99
C TYR A 18 -21.60 9.26 0.56
N LYS A 19 -22.04 10.44 0.10
CA LYS A 19 -22.53 10.61 -1.28
C LYS A 19 -21.45 10.36 -2.32
N ILE A 20 -20.21 10.77 -2.07
CA ILE A 20 -19.11 10.55 -3.02
C ILE A 20 -18.76 9.05 -3.08
N ILE A 21 -18.64 8.36 -1.95
CA ILE A 21 -18.35 6.92 -1.90
C ILE A 21 -19.43 6.13 -2.65
N HIS A 22 -20.71 6.40 -2.35
CA HIS A 22 -21.84 5.75 -3.03
C HIS A 22 -21.85 6.05 -4.54
N ASN A 23 -21.40 7.24 -4.96
CA ASN A 23 -21.36 7.62 -6.37
C ASN A 23 -20.14 7.06 -7.12
N GLU A 24 -19.09 6.64 -6.41
CA GLU A 24 -18.04 5.82 -7.02
C GLU A 24 -18.48 4.38 -7.18
N GLU A 25 -19.16 3.79 -6.18
CA GLU A 25 -19.74 2.43 -6.30
C GLU A 25 -20.65 2.28 -7.53
N SER A 26 -21.41 3.33 -7.89
CA SER A 26 -22.29 3.33 -9.06
C SER A 26 -21.58 3.46 -10.41
N LYS A 27 -20.31 3.89 -10.45
CA LYS A 27 -19.52 4.04 -11.68
C LYS A 27 -18.83 2.74 -12.12
N ILE A 28 -18.86 1.69 -11.30
CA ILE A 28 -18.09 0.45 -11.50
C ILE A 28 -18.91 -0.65 -12.20
N ASN A 29 -19.81 -0.27 -13.12
CA ASN A 29 -20.55 -1.23 -13.95
C ASN A 29 -20.50 -0.80 -15.42
N LEU A 30 -19.29 -0.73 -15.99
CA LEU A 30 -19.06 -0.70 -17.44
C LEU A 30 -17.54 -0.80 -17.70
N ASP A 31 -17.00 -2.02 -17.72
CA ASP A 31 -16.17 -2.47 -18.86
C ASP A 31 -15.92 -3.98 -18.75
N GLU A 32 -16.17 -4.69 -19.84
CA GLU A 32 -16.08 -6.14 -19.91
C GLU A 32 -14.63 -6.63 -20.00
N ASP A 33 -14.43 -7.82 -19.42
CA ASP A 33 -13.38 -8.79 -19.77
C ASP A 33 -11.99 -8.65 -19.12
N LEU A 34 -11.91 -9.01 -17.82
CA LEU A 34 -10.72 -9.69 -17.24
C LEU A 34 -11.14 -10.59 -16.07
N SER A 35 -11.21 -11.90 -16.33
CA SER A 35 -11.64 -12.93 -15.38
C SER A 35 -10.70 -13.10 -14.17
N ASN A 36 -11.33 -13.15 -12.99
CA ASN A 36 -10.89 -13.72 -11.69
C ASN A 36 -10.55 -12.77 -10.53
N VAL A 37 -10.75 -11.47 -10.70
CA VAL A 37 -11.30 -10.53 -9.69
C VAL A 37 -12.02 -9.51 -10.55
N GLU A 38 -13.35 -9.39 -10.47
CA GLU A 38 -14.09 -8.43 -11.32
C GLU A 38 -13.43 -7.06 -11.22
N PHE A 39 -12.90 -6.60 -12.35
CA PHE A 39 -12.20 -5.33 -12.42
C PHE A 39 -13.12 -4.23 -11.89
N GLY A 40 -12.65 -3.53 -10.86
CA GLY A 40 -13.40 -2.48 -10.20
C GLY A 40 -14.25 -2.89 -8.99
N LYS A 41 -14.46 -4.17 -8.67
CA LYS A 41 -15.19 -4.52 -7.44
C LYS A 41 -14.28 -4.47 -6.21
N TRP A 42 -14.77 -3.84 -5.15
CA TRP A 42 -14.10 -3.86 -3.85
C TRP A 42 -14.23 -5.24 -3.19
N LEU A 43 -13.13 -5.78 -2.66
CA LEU A 43 -13.13 -6.99 -1.81
C LEU A 43 -13.86 -6.81 -0.48
N ASP A 44 -13.91 -5.56 0.00
CA ASP A 44 -14.65 -5.20 1.22
C ASP A 44 -16.08 -4.81 0.86
N SER A 45 -17.04 -5.13 1.73
CA SER A 45 -18.44 -4.71 1.52
C SER A 45 -18.59 -3.20 1.63
N SER A 46 -19.64 -2.64 1.01
CA SER A 46 -19.95 -1.21 1.08
C SER A 46 -20.06 -0.72 2.53
N GLU A 47 -20.71 -1.49 3.41
CA GLU A 47 -20.86 -1.15 4.83
C GLU A 47 -19.50 -1.04 5.52
N ARG A 48 -18.57 -1.94 5.19
CA ARG A 48 -17.24 -1.95 5.77
C ARG A 48 -16.38 -0.79 5.24
N LEU A 49 -16.51 -0.44 3.97
CA LEU A 49 -15.87 0.75 3.39
C LEU A 49 -16.40 2.04 4.03
N GLN A 50 -17.72 2.15 4.19
CA GLN A 50 -18.36 3.29 4.87
C GLN A 50 -17.91 3.41 6.32
N GLU A 51 -17.84 2.30 7.05
CA GLU A 51 -17.39 2.28 8.43
C GLU A 51 -15.92 2.73 8.57
N MET A 52 -15.03 2.26 7.68
CA MET A 52 -13.64 2.74 7.66
C MET A 52 -13.55 4.23 7.32
N ALA A 53 -14.29 4.70 6.32
CA ALA A 53 -14.33 6.12 5.97
C ALA A 53 -14.80 6.98 7.14
N ARG A 54 -15.83 6.53 7.88
CA ARG A 54 -16.30 7.17 9.11
C ARG A 54 -15.19 7.22 10.17
N ARG A 55 -14.53 6.10 10.45
CA ARG A 55 -13.44 6.03 11.44
C ARG A 55 -12.25 6.92 11.07
N VAL A 56 -11.92 7.01 9.78
CA VAL A 56 -10.89 7.93 9.26
C VAL A 56 -11.29 9.37 9.54
N LEU A 57 -12.54 9.75 9.20
CA LEU A 57 -13.06 11.09 9.44
C LEU A 57 -13.07 11.45 10.93
N GLU A 58 -13.43 10.51 11.81
CA GLU A 58 -13.39 10.70 13.27
C GLU A 58 -11.97 10.92 13.78
N SER A 59 -11.00 10.22 13.22
CA SER A 59 -9.58 10.37 13.56
C SER A 59 -9.08 11.75 13.14
N LEU A 60 -9.39 12.19 11.92
CA LEU A 60 -9.08 13.54 11.44
C LEU A 60 -9.77 14.63 12.28
N PHE A 61 -11.01 14.42 12.68
CA PHE A 61 -11.74 15.39 13.51
C PHE A 61 -11.08 15.59 14.89
N LYS A 62 -10.51 14.53 15.48
CA LYS A 62 -9.70 14.64 16.72
C LYS A 62 -8.46 15.49 16.49
N VAL A 63 -7.78 15.31 15.35
CA VAL A 63 -6.62 16.11 14.94
C VAL A 63 -7.03 17.59 14.81
N TRP A 64 -8.13 17.90 14.13
CA TRP A 64 -8.59 19.27 13.91
C TRP A 64 -9.03 20.00 15.17
N LYS A 65 -9.50 19.26 16.19
CA LYS A 65 -9.84 19.81 17.51
C LYS A 65 -8.64 20.00 18.43
N SER A 66 -7.49 19.42 18.08
CA SER A 66 -6.30 19.50 18.92
C SER A 66 -5.68 20.91 18.86
N PRO A 67 -5.43 21.57 20.01
CA PRO A 67 -4.74 22.85 20.06
C PRO A 67 -3.35 22.82 19.40
N LYS A 68 -2.72 21.64 19.34
CA LYS A 68 -1.43 21.43 18.69
C LYS A 68 -1.50 21.72 17.19
N TYR A 69 -2.45 21.08 16.50
CA TYR A 69 -2.61 21.25 15.06
C TYR A 69 -3.27 22.58 14.70
N GLU A 70 -4.09 23.15 15.59
CA GLU A 70 -4.53 24.54 15.46
C GLU A 70 -3.34 25.52 15.50
N ALA A 71 -2.39 25.33 16.44
CA ALA A 71 -1.21 26.18 16.51
C ALA A 71 -0.25 25.97 15.34
N TYR A 72 -0.13 24.74 14.83
CA TYR A 72 0.62 24.45 13.61
C TYR A 72 0.06 25.22 12.42
N THR A 73 -1.25 25.09 12.17
CA THR A 73 -1.89 25.68 10.99
C THR A 73 -2.07 27.19 11.07
N LYS A 74 -2.41 27.75 12.24
CA LYS A 74 -2.65 29.20 12.40
C LYS A 74 -1.41 30.01 12.74
N LYS A 75 -0.43 29.40 13.41
CA LYS A 75 0.72 30.11 13.99
C LYS A 75 2.07 29.58 13.49
N GLY A 76 2.07 28.59 12.59
CA GLY A 76 3.28 27.97 12.06
C GLY A 76 4.11 27.24 13.13
N LYS A 77 3.50 26.83 14.25
CA LYS A 77 4.24 26.13 15.31
C LYS A 77 4.62 24.72 14.85
N PRO A 78 5.89 24.30 14.93
CA PRO A 78 6.31 23.01 14.40
C PRO A 78 5.65 21.85 15.14
N VAL A 79 5.30 20.80 14.39
CA VAL A 79 4.86 19.51 14.94
C VAL A 79 6.02 18.52 14.79
N ASN A 80 6.39 17.86 15.89
CA ASN A 80 7.43 16.84 15.82
C ASN A 80 6.92 15.55 15.16
N GLU A 81 7.85 14.77 14.62
CA GLU A 81 7.58 13.56 13.85
C GLU A 81 6.83 12.51 14.65
N GLY A 82 7.23 12.28 15.92
CA GLY A 82 6.55 11.33 16.80
C GLY A 82 5.09 11.69 17.05
N SER A 83 4.77 12.97 17.27
CA SER A 83 3.39 13.44 17.39
C SER A 83 2.61 13.24 16.09
N TYR A 84 3.24 13.50 14.95
CA TYR A 84 2.59 13.33 13.66
C TYR A 84 2.27 11.85 13.38
N VAL A 85 3.22 10.96 13.67
CA VAL A 85 3.04 9.52 13.59
C VAL A 85 1.93 9.06 14.53
N CYS A 86 2.03 9.35 15.83
CA CYS A 86 1.11 8.80 16.82
C CYS A 86 -0.32 9.38 16.73
N GLU A 87 -0.46 10.66 16.38
CA GLU A 87 -1.77 11.35 16.44
C GLU A 87 -2.48 11.40 15.09
N VAL A 88 -1.76 11.23 13.97
CA VAL A 88 -2.33 11.29 12.61
C VAL A 88 -2.10 10.00 11.86
N LEU A 89 -0.85 9.63 11.59
CA LEU A 89 -0.54 8.57 10.62
C LEU A 89 -0.94 7.18 11.16
N ALA A 90 -0.55 6.84 12.37
CA ALA A 90 -0.85 5.53 12.95
C ALA A 90 -2.35 5.26 13.08
N PRO A 91 -3.19 6.19 13.57
CA PRO A 91 -4.64 6.02 13.53
C PRO A 91 -5.19 5.75 12.12
N LEU A 92 -4.75 6.52 11.12
CA LEU A 92 -5.23 6.38 9.74
C LEU A 92 -4.82 5.04 9.11
N ILE A 93 -3.54 4.69 9.21
CA ILE A 93 -2.99 3.45 8.66
C ILE A 93 -3.58 2.24 9.37
N ASN A 94 -3.65 2.25 10.71
CA ASN A 94 -4.20 1.13 11.47
C ASN A 94 -5.68 0.87 11.13
N ILE A 95 -6.48 1.92 10.85
CA ILE A 95 -7.87 1.73 10.40
C ILE A 95 -7.90 0.92 9.11
N VAL A 96 -7.13 1.32 8.10
CA VAL A 96 -7.20 0.71 6.77
C VAL A 96 -6.37 -0.56 6.61
N MET A 97 -5.45 -0.85 7.52
CA MET A 97 -4.65 -2.08 7.50
C MET A 97 -5.20 -3.15 8.46
N SER A 98 -6.09 -2.78 9.39
CA SER A 98 -6.79 -3.74 10.25
C SER A 98 -7.74 -4.66 9.47
N GLU A 99 -7.78 -5.94 9.84
CA GLU A 99 -8.79 -6.91 9.36
C GLU A 99 -8.90 -6.90 7.81
N LEU A 100 -7.79 -7.14 7.11
CA LEU A 100 -7.76 -7.27 5.65
C LEU A 100 -8.77 -8.34 5.18
N PRO A 101 -9.49 -8.14 4.05
CA PRO A 101 -10.48 -9.11 3.59
C PRO A 101 -9.80 -10.44 3.26
N GLY A 102 -10.53 -11.54 3.48
CA GLY A 102 -9.96 -12.89 3.39
C GLY A 102 -9.10 -13.30 4.60
N ASN A 103 -9.08 -12.47 5.66
CA ASN A 103 -8.43 -12.71 6.95
C ASN A 103 -7.01 -13.31 6.86
N PRO A 104 -6.10 -12.71 6.06
CA PRO A 104 -4.73 -13.19 6.01
C PRO A 104 -4.05 -13.00 7.37
N ALA A 105 -3.11 -13.89 7.69
CA ALA A 105 -2.24 -13.71 8.85
C ALA A 105 -1.25 -12.57 8.57
N VAL A 106 -1.61 -11.36 9.00
CA VAL A 106 -0.80 -10.14 8.85
C VAL A 106 -0.54 -9.48 10.19
N TRP A 107 0.61 -8.83 10.32
CA TRP A 107 0.90 -7.96 11.45
C TRP A 107 1.66 -6.72 11.00
N ASP A 108 1.42 -5.67 11.75
CA ASP A 108 1.93 -4.33 11.51
C ASP A 108 2.97 -3.99 12.57
N ILE A 109 4.09 -3.43 12.11
CA ILE A 109 5.23 -3.09 12.98
C ILE A 109 5.55 -1.62 12.79
N TRP A 110 5.43 -0.83 13.85
CA TRP A 110 5.81 0.58 13.89
C TRP A 110 7.17 0.75 14.52
N GLY A 111 8.13 1.34 13.80
CA GLY A 111 9.30 2.00 14.39
C GLY A 111 10.08 1.22 15.45
N GLU A 112 9.97 -0.11 15.50
CA GLU A 112 10.54 -0.98 16.53
C GLU A 112 11.52 -1.97 15.92
N GLU A 113 11.12 -2.67 14.86
CA GLU A 113 11.90 -3.74 14.25
C GLU A 113 12.58 -3.32 12.93
N GLY A 114 13.73 -3.92 12.65
CA GLY A 114 14.43 -3.73 11.38
C GLY A 114 13.90 -4.69 10.30
N SER A 115 13.88 -4.25 9.05
CA SER A 115 13.50 -5.09 7.91
C SER A 115 14.48 -6.28 7.76
N SER A 116 13.92 -7.50 7.79
CA SER A 116 14.63 -8.74 7.49
C SER A 116 15.09 -8.76 6.04
N ALA A 117 14.29 -8.26 5.10
CA ALA A 117 14.68 -8.12 3.70
C ALA A 117 15.96 -7.28 3.53
N SER A 118 16.06 -6.17 4.26
CA SER A 118 17.26 -5.33 4.24
C SER A 118 18.48 -6.02 4.85
N THR A 119 18.30 -6.77 5.93
CA THR A 119 19.35 -7.57 6.58
C THR A 119 19.93 -8.60 5.61
N ILE A 120 19.07 -9.35 4.92
CA ILE A 120 19.49 -10.39 3.97
C ILE A 120 20.33 -9.83 2.85
N ARG A 121 19.97 -8.65 2.30
CA ARG A 121 20.80 -8.01 1.30
C ARG A 121 22.16 -7.59 1.86
N LYS A 122 22.18 -7.02 3.06
CA LYS A 122 23.40 -6.45 3.66
C LYS A 122 24.39 -7.51 4.15
N GLY A 123 23.91 -8.71 4.50
CA GLY A 123 24.70 -9.78 5.11
C GLY A 123 24.96 -9.55 6.61
N SER A 124 25.56 -10.55 7.27
CA SER A 124 25.69 -10.65 8.74
C SER A 124 26.49 -9.56 9.45
N ARG A 125 27.12 -8.63 8.72
CA ARG A 125 28.03 -7.61 9.28
C ARG A 125 27.42 -6.22 9.40
N LYS A 126 26.15 -6.02 9.04
CA LYS A 126 25.53 -4.67 9.06
C LYS A 126 24.10 -4.73 9.59
N TYR A 127 23.76 -3.75 10.42
CA TYR A 127 22.42 -3.59 10.98
C TYR A 127 21.35 -3.44 9.88
N ALA A 128 20.19 -4.04 10.14
CA ALA A 128 18.98 -3.89 9.34
C ALA A 128 18.66 -2.40 9.12
N ARG A 129 18.13 -2.04 7.94
CA ARG A 129 17.44 -0.74 7.85
C ARG A 129 16.08 -0.89 8.49
N LYS A 130 15.66 0.15 9.20
CA LYS A 130 14.42 0.18 9.94
C LYS A 130 13.44 1.14 9.27
N PRO A 131 12.31 0.65 8.75
CA PRO A 131 11.23 1.51 8.29
C PRO A 131 10.48 2.11 9.48
N ASP A 132 9.75 3.20 9.24
CA ASP A 132 8.89 3.79 10.28
C ASP A 132 7.64 2.94 10.50
N TYR A 133 7.16 2.29 9.45
CA TYR A 133 6.16 1.23 9.54
C TYR A 133 6.38 0.15 8.48
N MET A 134 6.03 -1.09 8.81
CA MET A 134 5.95 -2.19 7.84
C MET A 134 4.81 -3.15 8.15
N THR A 135 4.27 -3.75 7.10
CA THR A 135 3.31 -4.87 7.21
C THR A 135 3.99 -6.14 6.72
N VAL A 136 3.88 -7.19 7.51
CA VAL A 136 4.35 -8.54 7.15
C VAL A 136 3.13 -9.45 6.98
N VAL A 137 3.14 -10.24 5.92
CA VAL A 137 2.16 -11.30 5.69
C VAL A 137 2.81 -12.67 5.86
N GLN A 138 2.17 -13.54 6.63
CA GLN A 138 2.48 -14.95 6.65
C GLN A 138 1.77 -15.65 5.51
N LEU A 139 2.57 -16.27 4.66
CA LEU A 139 2.17 -17.10 3.53
C LEU A 139 2.23 -18.58 3.93
N GLU A 140 1.89 -19.45 2.98
CA GLU A 140 1.94 -20.91 3.15
C GLU A 140 3.27 -21.40 3.73
N LYS A 141 3.20 -22.46 4.55
CA LYS A 141 4.38 -23.16 5.12
C LYS A 141 5.24 -22.25 6.02
N GLY A 142 4.61 -21.25 6.65
CA GLY A 142 5.26 -20.32 7.57
C GLY A 142 6.33 -19.46 6.91
N ALA A 143 6.13 -19.12 5.64
CA ALA A 143 6.96 -18.15 4.93
C ALA A 143 6.43 -16.74 5.21
N GLU A 144 7.32 -15.79 5.46
CA GLU A 144 6.92 -14.41 5.82
C GLU A 144 7.43 -13.45 4.76
N LEU A 145 6.57 -12.52 4.34
CA LEU A 145 6.87 -11.53 3.33
C LEU A 145 6.52 -10.14 3.84
N GLU A 146 7.50 -9.24 3.86
CA GLU A 146 7.30 -7.81 4.09
C GLU A 146 6.66 -7.19 2.83
N ILE A 147 5.40 -6.75 2.92
CA ILE A 147 4.60 -6.36 1.74
C ILE A 147 4.28 -4.86 1.66
N VAL A 148 4.33 -4.14 2.80
CA VAL A 148 4.16 -2.68 2.87
C VAL A 148 5.32 -2.08 3.65
N TYR A 149 5.82 -0.94 3.21
CA TYR A 149 6.75 -0.10 3.96
C TYR A 149 6.28 1.35 3.99
N LEU A 150 6.54 2.05 5.08
CA LEU A 150 6.28 3.48 5.22
C LEU A 150 7.51 4.20 5.77
N GLU A 151 7.77 5.37 5.20
CA GLU A 151 8.70 6.36 5.73
C GLU A 151 8.00 7.70 5.86
N THR A 152 8.35 8.44 6.90
CA THR A 152 7.80 9.75 7.16
C THR A 152 8.86 10.69 7.72
N GLY A 153 8.53 11.97 7.68
CA GLY A 153 9.15 12.97 8.52
C GLY A 153 8.08 13.77 9.26
N ARG A 154 8.37 15.03 9.53
CA ARG A 154 7.41 16.02 10.01
C ARG A 154 6.53 16.54 8.87
N PRO A 155 5.35 17.13 9.16
CA PRO A 155 4.52 17.77 8.15
C PRO A 155 5.27 18.82 7.30
N ASP A 156 6.19 19.55 7.91
CA ASP A 156 7.02 20.59 7.30
C ASP A 156 8.39 20.08 6.84
N SER A 157 8.54 18.76 6.61
CA SER A 157 9.81 18.15 6.22
C SER A 157 10.42 18.80 4.98
N SER A 158 11.75 18.96 4.99
CA SER A 158 12.49 19.48 3.83
C SER A 158 12.42 18.52 2.64
N GLN A 159 12.58 19.07 1.44
CA GLN A 159 12.63 18.28 0.20
C GLN A 159 13.73 17.21 0.25
N ASP A 160 14.88 17.51 0.86
CA ASP A 160 15.98 16.56 1.03
C ASP A 160 15.63 15.35 1.91
N LYS A 161 14.84 15.56 2.98
CA LYS A 161 14.32 14.45 3.80
C LYS A 161 13.38 13.59 2.95
N ARG A 162 12.39 14.22 2.29
CA ARG A 162 11.41 13.54 1.43
C ARG A 162 12.08 12.68 0.35
N GLN A 163 13.12 13.21 -0.34
CA GLN A 163 13.86 12.47 -1.35
C GLN A 163 14.69 11.31 -0.77
N ARG A 164 15.28 11.49 0.42
CA ARG A 164 16.04 10.42 1.09
C ARG A 164 15.12 9.27 1.50
N ASP A 165 13.95 9.59 2.02
CA ASP A 165 12.93 8.61 2.43
C ASP A 165 12.39 7.84 1.23
N HIS A 166 12.05 8.55 0.15
CA HIS A 166 11.64 7.93 -1.10
C HIS A 166 12.71 6.94 -1.64
N LYS A 167 13.99 7.32 -1.66
CA LYS A 167 15.10 6.42 -2.03
C LYS A 167 15.24 5.23 -1.07
N LYS A 168 14.92 5.42 0.21
CA LYS A 168 14.95 4.35 1.22
C LYS A 168 13.81 3.35 0.98
N LEU A 169 12.61 3.82 0.66
CA LEU A 169 11.44 3.00 0.29
C LEU A 169 11.68 2.17 -0.96
N ILE A 170 12.18 2.77 -2.05
CA ILE A 170 12.58 2.04 -3.28
C ILE A 170 13.51 0.87 -2.92
N ARG A 171 14.46 1.11 -2.02
CA ARG A 171 15.39 0.06 -1.59
C ARG A 171 14.68 -1.06 -0.84
N PHE A 172 13.80 -0.73 0.11
CA PHE A 172 13.04 -1.75 0.84
C PHE A 172 12.18 -2.60 -0.09
N SER A 173 11.43 -1.97 -0.98
CA SER A 173 10.58 -2.71 -1.93
C SER A 173 11.39 -3.64 -2.82
N LYS A 174 12.53 -3.17 -3.34
CA LYS A 174 13.43 -4.02 -4.13
C LYS A 174 13.99 -5.18 -3.30
N ASP A 175 14.43 -4.89 -2.08
CA ASP A 175 15.01 -5.89 -1.18
C ASP A 175 13.96 -6.98 -0.87
N SER A 176 12.70 -6.60 -0.62
CA SER A 176 11.59 -7.54 -0.39
C SER A 176 11.32 -8.43 -1.60
N ILE A 177 11.18 -7.86 -2.80
CA ILE A 177 11.03 -8.65 -4.04
C ILE A 177 12.19 -9.63 -4.20
N ASP A 178 13.42 -9.21 -3.90
CA ASP A 178 14.60 -10.07 -4.02
C ASP A 178 14.60 -11.23 -3.02
N THR A 179 14.03 -11.05 -1.83
CA THR A 179 13.94 -12.13 -0.85
C THR A 179 13.14 -13.32 -1.37
N THR A 180 12.15 -13.08 -2.24
CA THR A 180 11.32 -14.15 -2.83
C THR A 180 12.12 -15.18 -3.62
N ARG A 181 13.32 -14.83 -4.09
CA ARG A 181 14.23 -15.73 -4.83
C ARG A 181 15.38 -16.26 -3.97
N LYS A 182 15.66 -15.61 -2.84
CA LYS A 182 16.83 -15.89 -1.99
C LYS A 182 16.48 -16.74 -0.77
N ILE A 183 15.34 -16.47 -0.14
CA ILE A 183 14.91 -17.21 1.05
C ILE A 183 14.26 -18.52 0.63
N SER A 184 14.71 -19.65 1.16
CA SER A 184 14.25 -20.98 0.76
C SER A 184 12.74 -21.21 0.97
N LYS A 185 12.14 -20.62 2.01
CA LYS A 185 10.70 -20.68 2.27
C LYS A 185 9.92 -19.88 1.22
N LEU A 186 10.27 -18.62 0.99
CA LEU A 186 9.62 -17.79 -0.03
C LEU A 186 9.87 -18.31 -1.44
N LYS A 187 11.06 -18.83 -1.74
CA LYS A 187 11.38 -19.43 -3.04
C LYS A 187 10.44 -20.59 -3.38
N ARG A 188 9.99 -21.35 -2.38
CA ARG A 188 9.00 -22.42 -2.56
C ARG A 188 7.62 -21.86 -2.90
N VAL A 189 7.16 -20.83 -2.19
CA VAL A 189 5.88 -20.16 -2.48
C VAL A 189 5.88 -19.52 -3.86
N PHE A 190 6.95 -18.78 -4.17
CA PHE A 190 7.13 -18.08 -5.42
C PHE A 190 7.90 -18.92 -6.44
N ASN A 191 7.92 -20.26 -6.37
CA ASN A 191 8.53 -21.05 -7.44
C ASN A 191 7.69 -20.94 -8.73
N ILE A 192 6.38 -20.84 -8.54
CA ILE A 192 5.37 -20.68 -9.57
C ILE A 192 5.54 -19.29 -10.21
N SER A 193 5.67 -19.26 -11.54
CA SER A 193 5.94 -18.04 -12.30
C SER A 193 4.79 -17.02 -12.20
N SER A 194 3.53 -17.49 -12.17
CA SER A 194 2.34 -16.63 -12.02
C SER A 194 2.37 -15.83 -10.71
N LYS A 195 2.64 -16.48 -9.57
CA LYS A 195 2.78 -15.82 -8.26
C LYS A 195 3.85 -14.73 -8.24
N ARG A 196 4.93 -14.88 -9.03
CA ARG A 196 5.96 -13.83 -9.18
C ARG A 196 5.47 -12.63 -10.00
N ARG A 197 4.64 -12.87 -11.02
CA ARG A 197 4.12 -11.82 -11.91
C ARG A 197 3.07 -10.94 -11.23
N ILE A 198 2.29 -11.52 -10.32
CA ILE A 198 1.26 -10.79 -9.55
C ILE A 198 1.81 -10.03 -8.34
N LEU A 199 3.04 -10.35 -7.90
CA LEU A 199 3.63 -9.76 -6.70
C LEU A 199 3.87 -8.26 -6.87
N SER A 200 3.29 -7.51 -5.94
CA SER A 200 3.55 -6.09 -5.75
C SER A 200 4.01 -5.84 -4.31
N ILE A 201 5.03 -5.01 -4.13
CA ILE A 201 5.43 -4.50 -2.81
C ILE A 201 5.08 -3.02 -2.74
N PHE A 202 4.35 -2.62 -1.70
CA PHE A 202 3.81 -1.28 -1.58
C PHE A 202 4.69 -0.39 -0.72
N SER A 203 4.73 0.90 -1.04
CA SER A 203 5.41 1.92 -0.26
C SER A 203 4.48 3.09 0.00
N ILE A 204 4.57 3.65 1.20
CA ILE A 204 3.87 4.85 1.62
C ILE A 204 4.93 5.89 1.96
N ASN A 205 5.07 6.91 1.13
CA ASN A 205 5.97 8.03 1.38
C ASN A 205 5.15 9.20 1.92
N ILE A 206 5.36 9.57 3.18
CA ILE A 206 4.74 10.78 3.73
C ILE A 206 5.66 11.96 3.44
N ALA A 207 5.44 12.57 2.28
CA ALA A 207 6.25 13.64 1.72
C ALA A 207 5.86 15.00 2.31
N GLY A 208 6.05 15.19 3.62
CA GLY A 208 5.54 16.36 4.35
C GLY A 208 4.11 16.09 4.82
N ASP A 209 3.15 16.83 4.29
CA ASP A 209 1.71 16.63 4.51
C ASP A 209 1.01 15.97 3.31
N VAL A 210 1.76 15.36 2.39
CA VAL A 210 1.22 14.59 1.26
C VAL A 210 1.55 13.11 1.45
N MET A 211 0.54 12.25 1.33
CA MET A 211 0.69 10.81 1.26
C MET A 211 0.87 10.40 -0.20
N GLU A 212 1.98 9.74 -0.52
CA GLU A 212 2.22 9.16 -1.83
C GLU A 212 2.27 7.63 -1.71
N LEU A 213 1.47 6.94 -2.51
CA LEU A 213 1.36 5.48 -2.53
C LEU A 213 2.04 4.94 -3.78
N TYR A 214 3.01 4.04 -3.60
CA TYR A 214 3.72 3.41 -4.70
C TYR A 214 3.57 1.90 -4.66
N ALA A 215 3.66 1.27 -5.84
CA ALA A 215 3.86 -0.16 -5.97
C ALA A 215 5.14 -0.46 -6.76
N MET A 216 5.93 -1.38 -6.23
CA MET A 216 7.02 -2.00 -6.95
C MET A 216 6.63 -3.37 -7.46
N ARG A 217 6.90 -3.63 -8.74
CA ARG A 217 6.77 -4.95 -9.38
C ARG A 217 8.04 -5.30 -10.12
N ARG A 218 8.27 -6.59 -10.36
CA ARG A 218 9.36 -7.06 -11.20
C ARG A 218 8.82 -7.80 -12.42
N GLU A 219 8.95 -7.18 -13.58
CA GLU A 219 8.47 -7.69 -14.87
C GLU A 219 9.65 -7.91 -15.80
N SER A 220 9.77 -9.12 -16.35
CA SER A 220 10.87 -9.50 -17.27
C SER A 220 12.27 -9.16 -16.74
N GLY A 221 12.45 -9.27 -15.42
CA GLY A 221 13.72 -8.98 -14.76
C GLY A 221 13.91 -7.52 -14.35
N ILE A 222 13.08 -6.59 -14.83
CA ILE A 222 13.14 -5.14 -14.59
C ILE A 222 12.21 -4.76 -13.43
N TYR A 223 12.68 -3.89 -12.54
CA TYR A 223 11.85 -3.34 -11.47
C TYR A 223 11.11 -2.11 -11.98
N LYS A 224 9.79 -2.11 -11.87
CA LYS A 224 8.92 -0.97 -12.13
C LYS A 224 8.44 -0.44 -10.78
N TYR A 225 8.62 0.86 -10.53
CA TYR A 225 8.18 1.52 -9.31
C TYR A 225 7.23 2.66 -9.72
N CYS A 226 5.94 2.45 -9.52
CA CYS A 226 4.90 3.33 -10.03
C CYS A 226 4.18 4.00 -8.88
N LEU A 227 3.95 5.32 -9.01
CA LEU A 227 3.00 6.04 -8.18
C LEU A 227 1.60 5.52 -8.54
N ILE A 228 0.86 5.10 -7.52
CA ILE A 228 -0.54 4.65 -7.64
C ILE A 228 -1.45 5.84 -7.38
N GLU A 229 -1.21 6.53 -6.28
CA GLU A 229 -2.08 7.62 -5.83
C GLU A 229 -1.31 8.57 -4.93
N GLU A 230 -1.71 9.84 -4.94
CA GLU A 230 -1.23 10.86 -4.02
C GLU A 230 -2.41 11.64 -3.44
N ALA A 231 -2.34 11.97 -2.15
CA ALA A 231 -3.38 12.74 -1.49
C ALA A 231 -2.82 13.61 -0.35
N PRO A 232 -3.31 14.85 -0.18
CA PRO A 232 -2.96 15.67 0.97
C PRO A 232 -3.55 15.10 2.26
N ILE A 233 -2.82 15.22 3.36
CA ILE A 233 -3.25 14.86 4.71
C ILE A 233 -3.78 16.13 5.39
N PRO A 234 -5.11 16.27 5.56
CA PRO A 234 -5.69 17.51 6.05
C PRO A 234 -5.45 17.64 7.56
N LEU A 235 -4.49 18.48 7.96
CA LEU A 235 -4.19 18.78 9.37
C LEU A 235 -5.11 19.83 9.99
N HIS A 236 -6.03 20.38 9.20
CA HIS A 236 -7.12 21.25 9.63
C HIS A 236 -8.38 20.94 8.81
N MET A 237 -9.52 21.42 9.29
CA MET A 237 -10.78 21.35 8.57
C MET A 237 -10.63 21.98 7.18
N THR A 238 -10.92 21.22 6.13
CA THR A 238 -10.77 21.64 4.73
C THR A 238 -11.99 21.20 3.91
N SER A 239 -11.92 21.37 2.59
CA SER A 239 -12.98 20.99 1.67
C SER A 239 -13.27 19.47 1.72
N PRO A 240 -14.54 19.05 1.51
CA PRO A 240 -14.88 17.63 1.39
C PRO A 240 -14.06 16.89 0.32
N SER A 241 -13.68 17.57 -0.77
CA SER A 241 -12.90 16.98 -1.86
C SER A 241 -11.49 16.57 -1.41
N ALA A 242 -10.79 17.41 -0.65
CA ALA A 242 -9.46 17.07 -0.14
C ALA A 242 -9.51 15.93 0.88
N ILE A 243 -10.54 15.88 1.72
CA ILE A 243 -10.75 14.78 2.69
C ILE A 243 -11.08 13.48 1.93
N TYR A 244 -11.91 13.57 0.89
CA TYR A 244 -12.24 12.45 0.04
C TYR A 244 -11.00 11.86 -0.64
N GLN A 245 -10.10 12.70 -1.19
CA GLN A 245 -8.84 12.23 -1.79
C GLN A 245 -8.01 11.39 -0.82
N LEU A 246 -7.86 11.83 0.44
CA LEU A 246 -7.15 11.03 1.44
C LEU A 246 -7.85 9.72 1.74
N ILE A 247 -9.18 9.73 1.92
CA ILE A 247 -9.96 8.52 2.18
C ILE A 247 -9.80 7.55 1.01
N HIS A 248 -9.93 8.04 -0.22
CA HIS A 248 -9.79 7.24 -1.43
C HIS A 248 -8.39 6.62 -1.51
N ALA A 249 -7.32 7.39 -1.32
CA ALA A 249 -5.95 6.87 -1.27
C ALA A 249 -5.76 5.77 -0.22
N LEU A 250 -6.27 5.98 1.01
CA LEU A 250 -6.20 4.97 2.07
C LEU A 250 -6.97 3.69 1.70
N MET A 251 -8.13 3.80 1.04
CA MET A 251 -8.87 2.63 0.55
C MET A 251 -8.15 1.95 -0.62
N THR A 252 -7.57 2.71 -1.54
CA THR A 252 -6.74 2.19 -2.65
C THR A 252 -5.57 1.36 -2.12
N LEU A 253 -4.84 1.87 -1.12
CA LEU A 253 -3.77 1.14 -0.45
C LEU A 253 -4.27 -0.22 0.06
N ARG A 254 -5.34 -0.19 0.87
CA ARG A 254 -5.95 -1.38 1.45
C ARG A 254 -6.34 -2.40 0.39
N MET A 255 -7.04 -1.94 -0.65
CA MET A 255 -7.49 -2.79 -1.75
C MET A 255 -6.31 -3.43 -2.48
N ALA A 256 -5.30 -2.63 -2.81
CA ALA A 256 -4.14 -3.10 -3.55
C ALA A 256 -3.34 -4.14 -2.76
N VAL A 257 -3.15 -3.92 -1.45
CA VAL A 257 -2.49 -4.88 -0.56
C VAL A 257 -3.32 -6.15 -0.44
N ALA A 258 -4.61 -6.02 -0.13
CA ALA A 258 -5.51 -7.16 0.06
C ALA A 258 -5.63 -8.02 -1.20
N CYS A 259 -5.82 -7.40 -2.36
CA CYS A 259 -5.84 -8.09 -3.66
C CYS A 259 -4.53 -8.83 -3.93
N THR A 260 -3.39 -8.20 -3.64
CA THR A 260 -2.08 -8.83 -3.85
C THR A 260 -1.91 -10.05 -2.94
N ILE A 261 -2.24 -9.92 -1.65
CA ILE A 261 -2.18 -11.04 -0.71
C ILE A 261 -3.14 -12.15 -1.14
N HIS A 262 -4.39 -11.80 -1.46
CA HIS A 262 -5.41 -12.75 -1.87
C HIS A 262 -4.97 -13.55 -3.10
N LYS A 263 -4.44 -12.87 -4.13
CA LYS A 263 -3.90 -13.54 -5.32
C LYS A 263 -2.68 -14.42 -4.96
N ILE A 264 -1.79 -14.01 -4.07
CA ILE A 264 -0.65 -14.86 -3.68
C ILE A 264 -1.12 -16.13 -2.95
N LEU A 265 -2.12 -16.03 -2.09
CA LEU A 265 -2.62 -17.13 -1.27
C LEU A 265 -3.57 -18.07 -2.01
N TYR A 266 -4.48 -17.52 -2.82
CA TYR A 266 -5.63 -18.26 -3.35
C TYR A 266 -5.65 -18.37 -4.87
N ASP A 267 -4.73 -17.71 -5.61
CA ASP A 267 -4.60 -17.91 -7.05
C ASP A 267 -3.96 -19.29 -7.31
N SER A 268 -4.81 -20.31 -7.26
CA SER A 268 -4.57 -21.63 -7.79
C SER A 268 -4.87 -21.59 -9.28
N TYR A 269 -3.86 -21.32 -10.10
CA TYR A 269 -3.98 -21.72 -11.51
C TYR A 269 -3.93 -23.24 -11.58
N SER A 270 -5.13 -23.80 -11.78
CA SER A 270 -5.36 -25.03 -12.52
C SER A 270 -4.62 -25.00 -13.86
N GLY A 271 -3.78 -26.01 -14.10
CA GLY A 271 -3.33 -26.38 -15.44
C GLY A 271 -2.25 -25.49 -16.07
N ASP A 272 -1.01 -25.58 -15.57
CA ASP A 272 0.10 -25.68 -16.52
C ASP A 272 -0.04 -27.05 -17.21
N SER A 273 -0.95 -27.16 -18.19
CA SER A 273 -0.81 -28.22 -19.19
C SER A 273 0.45 -27.86 -19.96
N GLU A 274 1.51 -28.64 -19.74
CA GLU A 274 2.64 -28.73 -20.64
C GLU A 274 2.11 -29.06 -22.05
N HIS A 275 1.79 -28.04 -22.83
CA HIS A 275 1.88 -28.19 -24.27
C HIS A 275 3.38 -28.18 -24.60
N SER A 276 3.94 -29.38 -24.46
CA SER A 276 5.09 -29.83 -25.23
C SER A 276 4.80 -29.56 -26.71
N SER A 277 5.17 -28.37 -27.20
CA SER A 277 5.33 -28.14 -28.63
C SER A 277 6.61 -28.84 -29.07
N GLY A 278 6.51 -30.16 -29.19
CA GLY A 278 7.44 -30.93 -30.00
C GLY A 278 7.15 -30.64 -31.46
N GLU A 279 7.70 -29.55 -31.98
CA GLU A 279 7.87 -29.39 -33.42
C GLU A 279 9.34 -29.11 -33.73
N MET A 280 9.84 -29.95 -34.63
CA MET A 280 11.24 -30.29 -34.85
C MET A 280 12.05 -29.11 -35.40
N ALA A 281 13.28 -28.98 -34.90
CA ALA A 281 14.31 -28.19 -35.56
C ALA A 281 14.53 -28.73 -36.99
N VAL A 282 14.26 -27.89 -37.99
CA VAL A 282 14.59 -28.18 -39.39
C VAL A 282 16.06 -27.84 -39.61
N THR A 283 16.90 -28.86 -39.66
CA THR A 283 18.29 -28.72 -40.10
C THR A 283 18.32 -28.61 -41.62
N VAL A 284 18.70 -27.45 -42.14
CA VAL A 284 18.92 -27.23 -43.58
C VAL A 284 20.30 -27.80 -43.96
N SER A 285 20.33 -28.85 -44.78
CA SER A 285 21.55 -29.34 -45.43
C SER A 285 21.75 -28.67 -46.79
N THR A 286 22.99 -28.25 -47.05
CA THR A 286 23.40 -27.63 -48.33
C THR A 286 23.54 -28.68 -49.44
N PRO A 287 23.23 -28.34 -50.70
CA PRO A 287 23.35 -29.28 -51.81
C PRO A 287 24.83 -29.49 -52.18
N LYS A 288 25.19 -30.74 -52.50
CA LYS A 288 26.50 -31.09 -53.05
C LYS A 288 26.56 -30.68 -54.52
N ASN A 289 27.56 -29.89 -54.87
CA ASN A 289 27.89 -29.54 -56.25
C ASN A 289 28.26 -30.82 -57.03
N SER A 290 27.78 -30.89 -58.27
CA SER A 290 28.12 -31.90 -59.27
C SER A 290 29.55 -31.74 -59.76
#